data_AF-A0A2V9LKL2-F1
#
_entry.id   AF-A0A2V9LKL2-F1
#
_cell.length_a   1.000
_cell.length_b   1.000
_cell.length_c   1.000
_cell.angle_alpha   90.00
_cell.angle_beta   90.00
_cell.angle_gamma   90.00
#
_symmetry.space_group_name_H-M   'P 1'
#
loop_
_entity.id
_entity.type
_entity.pdbx_description
1 polymer ?
#
loop_
_entity_poly.entity_id
_entity_poly.type
_entity_poly.pdbx_seq_one_letter_code
_entity_poly.pdbx_strand_id
1 'polypeptide(L)'
;MALHRLILLTILSCAGLLTFTTAGDAEGILKKPVECLVCGKLHSDADYVVRYKAQEMLLCSQACLDRFRELEQGGKLDPLTAKLEPRSALFQTDSSPKPQMSRTYFVVGLLVLIGLVCGGAASYVAVQKGHGSWSALALGFVLNVVGLVFVWMKPKREMLFTSSGLTKIPSTRDERACPACGHANHPSARACNACRAPLTPAAPSEVELAGLRKES
;
A
#
# COMPACT_ATOMS: atom_id res chain seq x y z
N MET A 1 -27.92 16.19 14.04
CA MET A 1 -28.64 16.63 12.82
C MET A 1 -27.73 17.07 11.66
N ALA A 2 -26.39 16.95 11.75
CA ALA A 2 -25.47 17.30 10.65
C ALA A 2 -25.05 16.10 9.76
N LEU A 3 -25.19 14.86 10.25
CA LEU A 3 -24.73 13.66 9.51
C LEU A 3 -25.71 13.21 8.41
N HIS A 4 -27.02 13.45 8.59
CA HIS A 4 -28.04 13.07 7.61
C HIS A 4 -28.05 13.97 6.36
N ARG A 5 -27.57 15.22 6.47
CA ARG A 5 -27.50 16.16 5.34
C ARG A 5 -26.32 15.89 4.41
N LEU A 6 -25.26 15.22 4.91
CA LEU A 6 -24.07 14.91 4.11
C LEU A 6 -24.31 13.68 3.20
N ILE A 7 -25.08 12.69 3.66
CA ILE A 7 -25.36 11.45 2.91
C ILE A 7 -26.34 11.70 1.75
N LEU A 8 -27.29 12.63 1.91
CA LEU A 8 -28.23 13.03 0.85
C LEU A 8 -27.56 13.82 -0.28
N LEU A 9 -26.48 14.56 0.02
CA LEU A 9 -25.71 15.29 -1.00
C LEU A 9 -24.81 14.36 -1.84
N THR A 10 -24.35 13.24 -1.28
CA THR A 10 -23.54 12.26 -2.04
C THR A 10 -24.35 11.39 -3.00
N ILE A 11 -25.64 11.18 -2.73
CA ILE A 11 -26.51 10.38 -3.62
C ILE A 11 -27.05 11.23 -4.79
N LEU A 12 -27.26 12.54 -4.57
CA LEU A 12 -27.79 13.45 -5.60
C LEU A 12 -26.78 13.82 -6.70
N SER A 13 -25.48 13.64 -6.46
CA SER A 13 -24.45 13.85 -7.50
C SER A 13 -24.30 12.66 -8.46
N CYS A 14 -24.96 11.53 -8.19
CA CYS A 14 -24.80 10.29 -8.97
C CYS A 14 -25.96 10.01 -9.94
N ALA A 15 -27.05 10.79 -9.88
CA ALA A 15 -28.27 10.56 -10.66
C ALA A 15 -28.53 11.58 -11.79
N GLY A 16 -27.60 12.51 -12.02
CA GLY A 16 -27.84 13.69 -12.87
C GLY A 16 -27.49 13.60 -14.35
N LEU A 17 -27.06 12.47 -14.90
CA LEU A 17 -26.48 12.43 -16.27
C LEU A 17 -26.83 11.18 -17.08
N LEU A 18 -28.05 10.66 -16.95
CA LEU A 18 -28.59 9.65 -17.88
C LEU A 18 -29.88 10.14 -18.54
N THR A 19 -29.79 11.26 -19.27
CA THR A 19 -30.73 11.55 -20.35
C THR A 19 -30.21 10.88 -21.61
N PHE A 20 -30.61 9.63 -21.83
CA PHE A 20 -30.46 8.99 -23.14
C PHE A 20 -31.43 9.65 -24.11
N THR A 21 -30.93 10.56 -24.93
CA THR A 21 -31.60 10.94 -26.17
C THR A 21 -31.52 9.75 -27.11
N THR A 22 -32.66 9.16 -27.44
CA THR A 22 -32.80 8.20 -28.53
C THR A 22 -32.52 8.93 -29.85
N ALA A 23 -31.27 8.92 -30.28
CA ALA A 23 -30.90 9.30 -31.63
C ALA A 23 -31.19 8.11 -32.54
N GLY A 24 -32.18 8.28 -33.42
CA GLY A 24 -32.50 7.33 -34.47
C GLY A 24 -31.36 7.16 -35.45
N ASP A 25 -31.34 5.97 -36.05
CA ASP A 25 -30.82 5.62 -37.39
C ASP A 25 -29.66 6.47 -37.93
N ALA A 26 -28.44 6.00 -37.68
CA ALA A 26 -27.30 6.27 -38.54
C ALA A 26 -26.35 5.06 -38.52
N GLU A 27 -26.59 4.10 -39.41
CA GLU A 27 -25.56 3.16 -39.87
C GLU A 27 -24.49 3.95 -40.63
N GLY A 28 -23.58 4.56 -39.88
CA GLY A 28 -22.32 5.08 -40.38
C GLY A 28 -21.25 4.56 -39.44
N ILE A 29 -20.43 3.63 -39.92
CA ILE A 29 -19.25 3.14 -39.20
C ILE A 29 -18.44 4.38 -38.80
N LEU A 30 -18.47 4.74 -37.51
CA LEU A 30 -17.68 5.82 -36.94
C LEU A 30 -16.21 5.40 -37.05
N LYS A 31 -15.59 5.72 -38.18
CA LYS A 31 -14.19 5.43 -38.46
C LYS A 31 -13.37 6.21 -37.43
N LYS A 32 -12.72 5.49 -36.52
CA LYS A 32 -11.92 6.10 -35.45
C LYS A 32 -10.83 6.96 -36.10
N PRO A 33 -10.72 8.25 -35.74
CA PRO A 33 -9.68 9.11 -36.31
C PRO A 33 -8.31 8.55 -35.93
N VAL A 34 -7.41 8.53 -36.91
CA VAL A 34 -6.08 7.96 -36.82
C VAL A 34 -5.06 9.09 -36.68
N GLU A 35 -4.16 9.01 -35.69
CA GLU A 35 -3.04 9.95 -35.56
C GLU A 35 -1.90 9.55 -36.50
N CYS A 36 -1.43 10.47 -37.33
CA CYS A 36 -0.26 10.22 -38.17
C CYS A 36 1.04 10.37 -37.35
N LEU A 37 1.93 9.37 -37.42
CA LEU A 37 3.19 9.34 -36.67
C LEU A 37 4.09 10.56 -36.90
N VAL A 38 4.21 11.00 -38.16
CA VAL A 38 5.21 12.00 -38.55
C VAL A 38 4.75 13.43 -38.24
N CYS A 39 3.46 13.73 -38.46
CA CYS A 39 2.91 15.07 -38.25
C CYS A 39 2.16 15.24 -36.93
N GLY A 40 1.81 14.15 -36.24
CA GLY A 40 1.11 14.15 -34.94
C GLY A 40 -0.33 14.66 -34.99
N LYS A 41 -0.95 14.76 -36.19
CA LYS A 41 -2.34 15.22 -36.37
C LYS A 41 -3.28 14.03 -36.53
N LEU A 42 -4.50 14.20 -36.06
CA LEU A 42 -5.60 13.27 -36.28
C LEU A 42 -6.18 13.48 -37.69
N HIS A 43 -6.32 12.38 -38.42
CA HIS A 43 -6.93 12.32 -39.75
C HIS A 43 -8.09 11.32 -39.73
N SER A 44 -9.12 11.54 -40.54
CA SER A 44 -10.24 10.61 -40.70
C SER A 44 -9.79 9.28 -41.32
N ASP A 45 -8.78 9.35 -42.18
CA ASP A 45 -8.28 8.26 -43.00
C ASP A 45 -6.75 8.27 -43.03
N ALA A 46 -6.15 7.09 -43.20
CA ALA A 46 -4.73 6.92 -43.42
C ALA A 46 -4.52 6.35 -44.83
N ASP A 47 -3.74 7.05 -45.65
CA ASP A 47 -3.48 6.67 -47.04
C ASP A 47 -2.37 5.61 -47.14
N TYR A 48 -1.48 5.55 -46.14
CA TYR A 48 -0.34 4.63 -46.15
C TYR A 48 -0.17 3.93 -44.79
N VAL A 49 0.10 2.63 -44.86
CA VAL A 49 0.46 1.79 -43.71
C VAL A 49 1.90 1.34 -43.88
N VAL A 50 2.75 1.62 -42.90
CA VAL A 50 4.15 1.19 -42.88
C VAL A 50 4.41 0.32 -41.65
N ARG A 51 5.33 -0.63 -41.76
CA ARG A 51 5.66 -1.54 -40.65
C ARG A 51 7.07 -1.27 -40.15
N TYR A 52 7.20 -0.95 -38.87
CA TYR A 52 8.48 -0.71 -38.19
C TYR A 52 8.53 -1.47 -36.88
N LYS A 53 9.60 -2.24 -36.63
CA LYS A 53 9.78 -3.09 -35.42
C LYS A 53 8.55 -3.95 -35.08
N ALA A 54 7.94 -4.57 -36.10
CA ALA A 54 6.72 -5.38 -35.99
C ALA A 54 5.45 -4.64 -35.53
N GLN A 55 5.47 -3.30 -35.51
CA GLN A 55 4.28 -2.45 -35.33
C GLN A 55 3.87 -1.81 -36.66
N GLU A 56 2.58 -1.79 -36.92
CA GLU A 56 2.00 -1.07 -38.06
C GLU A 56 1.71 0.38 -37.66
N MET A 57 2.13 1.31 -38.52
CA MET A 57 2.03 2.75 -38.29
C MET A 57 1.34 3.39 -39.49
N LEU A 58 0.52 4.38 -39.20
CA LEU A 58 -0.37 5.00 -40.17
C LEU A 58 0.14 6.40 -40.53
N LEU A 59 0.11 6.70 -41.83
CA LEU A 59 0.61 7.93 -42.42
C LEU A 59 -0.48 8.57 -43.28
N CYS A 60 -0.58 9.89 -43.22
CA CYS A 60 -1.66 10.64 -43.85
C CYS A 60 -1.36 11.18 -45.26
N SER A 61 -0.11 11.12 -45.72
CA SER A 61 0.26 11.65 -47.05
C SER A 61 1.59 11.11 -47.55
N GLN A 62 1.81 11.20 -48.86
CA GLN A 62 3.09 10.85 -49.50
C GLN A 62 4.27 11.66 -48.92
N ALA A 63 4.08 12.93 -48.60
CA ALA A 63 5.12 13.76 -47.96
C ALA A 63 5.53 13.21 -46.58
N CYS A 64 4.57 12.69 -45.80
CA CYS A 64 4.88 12.03 -44.53
C CYS A 64 5.57 10.68 -44.73
N LEU A 65 5.27 9.96 -45.82
CA LEU A 65 5.95 8.72 -46.17
C LEU A 65 7.43 8.95 -46.54
N ASP A 66 7.71 9.99 -47.34
CA ASP A 66 9.09 10.30 -47.72
C ASP A 66 9.91 10.79 -46.52
N ARG A 67 9.29 11.61 -45.65
CA ARG A 67 9.92 12.02 -44.38
C ARG A 67 10.16 10.85 -43.44
N PHE A 68 9.25 9.88 -43.39
CA PHE A 68 9.41 8.65 -42.63
C PHE A 68 10.64 7.87 -43.11
N ARG A 69 10.78 7.67 -44.43
CA ARG A 69 11.94 6.97 -45.03
C ARG A 69 13.26 7.67 -44.75
N GLU A 70 13.29 9.00 -44.80
CA GLU A 70 14.48 9.79 -44.46
C GLU A 70 14.88 9.59 -42.99
N LEU A 71 13.90 9.59 -42.08
CA LEU A 71 14.13 9.37 -40.65
C LEU A 71 14.56 7.94 -40.32
N GLU A 72 14.04 6.95 -41.07
CA GLU A 72 14.44 5.55 -40.99
C GLU A 72 15.91 5.36 -41.41
N GLN A 73 16.29 5.90 -42.57
CA GLN A 73 17.67 5.85 -43.06
C GLN A 73 18.64 6.60 -42.14
N GLY A 74 18.18 7.69 -41.53
CA GLY A 74 18.96 8.49 -40.58
C GLY A 74 19.03 7.95 -39.15
N GLY A 75 18.36 6.82 -38.86
CA GLY A 75 18.32 6.23 -37.51
C GLY A 75 17.64 7.11 -36.46
N LYS A 76 16.82 8.08 -36.87
CA LYS A 76 16.15 9.06 -35.98
C LYS A 76 14.68 8.73 -35.74
N LEU A 77 14.24 7.54 -36.14
CA LEU A 77 12.85 7.12 -36.04
C LEU A 77 12.46 6.67 -34.61
N ASP A 78 13.40 6.10 -33.87
CA ASP A 78 13.23 5.63 -32.49
C ASP A 78 12.57 6.64 -31.53
N PRO A 79 12.98 7.93 -31.47
CA PRO A 79 12.33 8.91 -30.59
C PRO A 79 10.89 9.24 -30.99
N LEU A 80 10.52 9.13 -32.28
CA LEU A 80 9.13 9.33 -32.71
C LEU A 80 8.26 8.14 -32.30
N THR A 81 8.78 6.92 -32.45
CA THR A 81 8.05 5.69 -32.12
C THR A 81 7.93 5.47 -30.61
N ALA A 82 8.86 6.01 -29.81
CA ALA A 82 8.83 5.98 -28.35
C ALA A 82 7.54 6.53 -27.72
N LYS A 83 6.83 7.44 -28.42
CA LYS A 83 5.54 7.98 -27.96
C LYS A 83 4.39 6.98 -28.13
N LEU A 84 4.51 6.08 -29.11
CA LEU A 84 3.50 5.05 -29.43
C LEU A 84 3.76 3.73 -28.73
N GLU A 85 4.96 3.52 -28.19
CA GLU A 85 5.29 2.28 -27.48
C GLU A 85 4.41 2.13 -26.21
N PRO A 86 3.77 0.97 -26.01
CA PRO A 86 2.94 0.73 -24.85
C PRO A 86 3.79 0.75 -23.58
N ARG A 87 3.55 1.73 -22.71
CA ARG A 87 4.17 1.81 -21.37
C ARG A 87 3.52 0.79 -20.43
N SER A 88 3.80 -0.48 -20.64
CA SER A 88 3.39 -1.56 -19.74
C SER A 88 4.61 -2.18 -19.04
N ALA A 89 4.40 -2.75 -17.85
CA ALA A 89 5.47 -3.26 -17.00
C ALA A 89 6.09 -4.59 -17.49
N LEU A 90 5.55 -5.21 -18.55
CA LEU A 90 5.94 -6.56 -18.96
C LEU A 90 6.43 -6.67 -20.42
N PHE A 91 6.06 -5.73 -21.29
CA PHE A 91 6.51 -5.68 -22.68
C PHE A 91 7.06 -4.29 -22.99
N GLN A 92 8.35 -4.08 -22.71
CA GLN A 92 9.07 -2.87 -23.08
C GLN A 92 10.10 -3.24 -24.14
N THR A 93 10.02 -2.58 -25.30
CA THR A 93 11.07 -2.54 -26.30
C THR A 93 12.06 -1.43 -25.93
N ASP A 94 13.37 -1.68 -26.03
CA ASP A 94 14.44 -0.78 -25.55
C ASP A 94 14.64 0.48 -26.42
N SER A 95 13.60 1.03 -27.06
CA SER A 95 13.74 2.20 -27.96
C SER A 95 13.80 3.54 -27.22
N SER A 96 13.44 3.58 -25.93
CA SER A 96 13.49 4.80 -25.11
C SER A 96 14.69 4.80 -24.16
N PRO A 97 15.46 5.90 -24.04
CA PRO A 97 16.45 6.02 -22.96
C PRO A 97 15.72 5.97 -21.62
N LYS A 98 15.90 4.87 -20.88
CA LYS A 98 15.26 4.66 -19.57
C LYS A 98 15.65 5.84 -18.68
N PRO A 99 14.68 6.57 -18.08
CA PRO A 99 15.01 7.62 -17.13
C PRO A 99 15.79 6.97 -15.99
N GLN A 100 17.08 7.29 -15.90
CA GLN A 100 17.95 6.76 -14.88
C GLN A 100 17.39 7.14 -13.52
N MET A 101 17.17 6.16 -12.65
CA MET A 101 16.58 6.38 -11.33
C MET A 101 17.36 7.48 -10.62
N SER A 102 16.66 8.54 -10.23
CA SER A 102 17.32 9.69 -9.62
C SER A 102 18.09 9.23 -8.37
N ARG A 103 19.35 9.64 -8.27
CA ARG A 103 20.24 9.31 -7.15
C ARG A 103 19.59 9.64 -5.82
N THR A 104 18.79 10.70 -5.76
CA THR A 104 18.03 11.10 -4.58
C THR A 104 17.04 10.03 -4.16
N TYR A 105 16.22 9.51 -5.07
CA TYR A 105 15.24 8.47 -4.74
C TYR A 105 15.91 7.18 -4.28
N PHE A 106 17.05 6.82 -4.89
CA PHE A 106 17.84 5.67 -4.45
C PHE A 106 18.35 5.85 -3.00
N VAL A 107 18.93 7.02 -2.70
CA VAL A 107 19.44 7.32 -1.35
C VAL A 107 18.31 7.38 -0.31
N VAL A 108 17.17 8.00 -0.64
CA VAL A 108 16.00 8.05 0.25
C VAL A 108 15.48 6.64 0.53
N GLY A 109 15.33 5.81 -0.50
CA GLY A 109 14.91 4.42 -0.34
C GLY A 109 15.86 3.61 0.54
N LEU A 110 17.17 3.79 0.35
CA LEU A 110 18.18 3.14 1.17
C LEU A 110 18.11 3.59 2.65
N LEU A 111 17.94 4.89 2.91
CA LEU A 111 17.81 5.41 4.27
C LEU A 111 16.56 4.86 4.97
N VAL A 112 15.42 4.78 4.28
CA VAL A 112 14.19 4.18 4.83
C VAL A 112 14.40 2.71 5.17
N LEU A 113 15.11 1.96 4.31
CA LEU A 113 15.40 0.54 4.54
C LEU A 113 16.30 0.34 5.76
N ILE A 114 17.37 1.14 5.90
CA ILE A 114 18.24 1.10 7.08
C ILE A 114 17.44 1.44 8.35
N GLY A 115 16.57 2.46 8.28
CA GLY A 115 15.70 2.84 9.38
C GLY A 115 14.75 1.72 9.80
N LEU A 116 14.14 1.01 8.86
CA LEU A 116 13.25 -0.13 9.15
C LEU A 116 14.00 -1.28 9.84
N VAL A 117 15.21 -1.61 9.36
CA VAL A 117 16.05 -2.64 9.99
C VAL A 117 16.45 -2.25 11.41
N CYS A 118 16.92 -1.01 11.61
CA CYS A 118 17.31 -0.50 12.93
C CYS A 118 16.11 -0.40 13.89
N GLY A 119 14.96 0.08 13.40
CA GLY A 119 13.71 0.17 14.15
C GLY A 119 13.19 -1.20 14.58
N GLY A 120 13.23 -2.19 13.69
CA GLY A 120 12.88 -3.58 14.00
C GLY A 120 13.78 -4.18 15.09
N ALA A 121 15.10 -4.02 14.96
CA ALA A 121 16.06 -4.48 15.96
C ALA A 121 15.88 -3.78 17.31
N ALA A 122 15.65 -2.46 17.31
CA ALA A 122 15.47 -1.68 18.53
C ALA A 122 14.17 -2.09 19.25
N SER A 123 13.08 -2.28 18.51
CA SER A 123 11.82 -2.82 19.04
C SER A 123 12.00 -4.18 19.71
N TYR A 124 12.72 -5.10 19.05
CA TYR A 124 13.02 -6.42 19.59
C TYR A 124 13.79 -6.35 20.91
N VAL A 125 14.88 -5.55 20.96
CA VAL A 125 15.67 -5.35 22.18
C VAL A 125 14.84 -4.70 23.29
N ALA A 126 13.96 -3.75 22.96
CA ALA A 126 13.10 -3.09 23.94
C ALA A 126 12.12 -4.07 24.61
N VAL A 127 11.46 -4.92 23.83
CA VAL A 127 10.51 -5.92 24.36
C VAL A 127 11.22 -6.90 25.29
N GLN A 128 12.41 -7.39 24.91
CA GLN A 128 13.20 -8.27 25.77
C GLN A 128 13.64 -7.64 27.10
N LYS A 129 13.66 -6.31 27.17
CA LYS A 129 14.03 -5.54 28.36
C LYS A 129 12.84 -4.99 29.14
N GLY A 130 11.60 -5.25 28.70
CA GLY A 130 10.39 -4.75 29.34
C GLY A 130 10.06 -3.29 29.04
N HIS A 131 10.51 -2.76 27.89
CA HIS A 131 10.17 -1.43 27.40
C HIS A 131 9.13 -1.50 26.28
N GLY A 132 8.42 -0.39 26.05
CA GLY A 132 7.39 -0.30 25.02
C GLY A 132 7.97 -0.39 23.60
N SER A 133 7.50 -1.38 22.82
CA SER A 133 7.94 -1.68 21.46
C SER A 133 7.83 -0.47 20.51
N TRP A 134 6.69 0.23 20.49
CA TRP A 134 6.44 1.33 19.56
C TRP A 134 7.46 2.48 19.67
N SER A 135 7.77 2.88 20.90
CA SER A 135 8.73 3.96 21.16
C SER A 135 10.15 3.61 20.70
N ALA A 136 10.54 2.34 20.85
CA ALA A 136 11.84 1.85 20.43
C ALA A 136 11.95 1.69 18.90
N LEU A 137 10.87 1.26 18.25
CA LEU A 137 10.79 1.21 16.80
C LEU A 137 10.95 2.60 16.19
N ALA A 138 10.18 3.58 16.68
CA ALA A 138 10.26 4.95 16.19
C ALA A 138 11.67 5.54 16.39
N LEU A 139 12.28 5.29 17.55
CA LEU A 139 13.63 5.77 17.84
C LEU A 139 14.68 5.13 16.92
N GLY A 140 14.62 3.82 16.71
CA GLY A 140 15.52 3.11 15.80
C GLY A 140 15.29 3.46 14.33
N PHE A 141 14.07 3.83 13.93
CA PHE A 141 13.78 4.28 12.57
C PHE A 141 14.31 5.69 12.29
N VAL A 142 14.04 6.64 13.19
CA VAL A 142 14.42 8.06 13.00
C VAL A 142 15.93 8.26 13.22
N LEU A 143 16.50 7.65 14.26
CA LEU A 143 17.91 7.82 14.62
C LEU A 143 18.80 6.68 14.09
N ASN A 144 18.23 5.72 13.35
CA ASN A 144 18.95 4.56 12.79
C ASN A 144 19.77 3.84 13.89
N VAL A 145 21.06 3.63 13.61
CA VAL A 145 22.01 2.92 14.48
C VAL A 145 22.13 3.59 15.86
N VAL A 146 22.06 4.93 15.93
CA VAL A 146 22.15 5.66 17.20
C VAL A 146 20.94 5.35 18.10
N GLY A 147 19.74 5.29 17.50
CA GLY A 147 18.53 4.91 18.21
C GLY A 147 18.57 3.49 18.73
N LEU A 148 19.09 2.55 17.93
CA LEU A 148 19.31 1.16 18.34
C LEU A 148 20.26 1.06 19.54
N VAL A 149 21.42 1.72 19.47
CA VAL A 149 22.41 1.71 20.56
C VAL A 149 21.81 2.30 21.83
N PHE A 150 21.06 3.40 21.74
CA PHE A 150 20.39 3.99 22.89
C PHE A 150 19.43 3.03 23.59
N VAL A 151 18.59 2.31 22.83
CA VAL A 151 17.70 1.28 23.39
C VAL A 151 18.50 0.10 23.98
N TRP A 152 19.60 -0.27 23.34
CA TRP A 152 20.48 -1.32 23.80
C TRP A 152 21.26 -0.97 25.07
N MET A 153 21.41 0.30 25.42
CA MET A 153 22.00 0.74 26.69
C MET A 153 21.00 0.83 27.85
N LYS A 154 19.68 0.85 27.58
CA LYS A 154 18.68 0.95 28.67
C LYS A 154 18.72 -0.25 29.62
N PRO A 155 18.53 -0.04 30.93
CA PRO A 155 18.45 -1.13 31.90
C PRO A 155 17.20 -1.98 31.65
N LYS A 156 17.29 -3.26 32.03
CA LYS A 156 16.14 -4.18 32.06
C LYS A 156 15.17 -3.71 33.16
N ARG A 157 13.87 -3.69 32.85
CA ARG A 157 12.81 -3.48 33.85
C ARG A 157 12.32 -4.84 34.34
N GLU A 158 11.90 -4.92 35.61
CA GLU A 158 11.26 -6.12 36.12
C GLU A 158 9.98 -6.40 35.32
N MET A 159 9.94 -7.57 34.69
CA MET A 159 8.78 -8.05 33.97
C MET A 159 8.17 -9.19 34.78
N LEU A 160 6.86 -9.10 35.04
CA LEU A 160 6.11 -10.18 35.69
C LEU A 160 6.15 -11.51 34.88
N PHE A 161 6.44 -11.43 33.58
CA PHE A 161 6.52 -12.57 32.68
C PHE A 161 7.68 -12.37 31.69
N THR A 162 8.57 -13.34 31.58
CA THR A 162 9.68 -13.33 30.61
C THR A 162 9.48 -14.47 29.62
N SER A 163 9.15 -14.17 28.37
CA SER A 163 9.32 -15.14 27.28
C SER A 163 10.58 -14.77 26.50
N SER A 164 11.47 -15.74 26.30
CA SER A 164 12.62 -15.54 25.41
C SER A 164 12.17 -15.78 23.96
N GLY A 165 12.56 -14.88 23.05
CA GLY A 165 12.31 -15.02 21.60
C GLY A 165 10.86 -14.79 21.16
N LEU A 166 10.50 -15.35 19.99
CA LEU A 166 9.14 -15.33 19.42
C LEU A 166 8.18 -16.31 20.12
N THR A 167 8.54 -16.77 21.32
CA THR A 167 7.70 -17.67 22.09
C THR A 167 6.46 -16.89 22.53
N LYS A 168 5.28 -17.46 22.25
CA LYS A 168 4.00 -16.95 22.74
C LYS A 168 4.17 -16.57 24.22
N ILE A 169 3.88 -15.33 24.58
CA ILE A 169 3.87 -14.90 25.98
C ILE A 169 2.93 -15.87 26.70
N PRO A 170 3.41 -16.70 27.64
CA PRO A 170 2.54 -17.62 28.35
C PRO A 170 1.67 -16.78 29.28
N SER A 171 0.53 -16.31 28.76
CA SER A 171 -0.47 -15.54 29.52
C SER A 171 -1.43 -16.43 30.29
N THR A 172 -1.33 -17.77 30.15
CA THR A 172 -2.08 -18.73 30.98
C THR A 172 -1.51 -18.69 32.39
N ARG A 173 -2.07 -17.78 33.19
CA ARG A 173 -1.91 -17.74 34.63
C ARG A 173 -2.57 -18.96 35.25
N ASP A 174 -2.03 -19.43 36.37
CA ASP A 174 -2.60 -20.56 37.10
C ASP A 174 -4.05 -20.31 37.51
N GLU A 175 -4.87 -21.34 37.38
CA GLU A 175 -6.27 -21.33 37.77
C GLU A 175 -6.39 -21.16 39.29
N ARG A 176 -7.39 -20.39 39.73
CA ARG A 176 -7.71 -20.25 41.15
C ARG A 176 -8.97 -21.02 41.51
N ALA A 177 -8.88 -21.86 42.54
CA ALA A 177 -10.04 -22.51 43.12
C ALA A 177 -10.94 -21.48 43.82
N CYS A 178 -12.24 -21.59 43.61
CA CYS A 178 -13.24 -20.81 44.32
C CYS A 178 -13.27 -21.22 45.80
N PRO A 179 -13.21 -20.28 46.76
CA PRO A 179 -13.26 -20.61 48.18
C PRO A 179 -14.61 -21.17 48.63
N ALA A 180 -15.69 -20.92 47.87
CA ALA A 180 -17.03 -21.38 48.22
C ALA A 180 -17.36 -22.79 47.69
N CYS A 181 -16.84 -23.19 46.53
CA CYS A 181 -17.20 -24.46 45.90
C CYS A 181 -16.03 -25.27 45.30
N GLY A 182 -14.79 -24.78 45.43
CA GLY A 182 -13.59 -25.44 44.91
C GLY A 182 -13.39 -25.38 43.39
N HIS A 183 -14.35 -24.85 42.62
CA HIS A 183 -14.26 -24.81 41.16
C HIS A 183 -13.08 -23.94 40.69
N ALA A 184 -12.32 -24.45 39.72
CA ALA A 184 -11.21 -23.73 39.11
C ALA A 184 -11.72 -22.59 38.23
N ASN A 185 -11.21 -21.38 38.45
CA ASN A 185 -11.59 -20.17 37.73
C ASN A 185 -10.36 -19.47 37.19
N HIS A 186 -10.53 -18.78 36.05
CA HIS A 186 -9.50 -17.89 35.52
C HIS A 186 -9.17 -16.79 36.56
N PRO A 187 -7.89 -16.41 36.76
CA PRO A 187 -7.51 -15.46 37.82
C PRO A 187 -8.03 -14.03 37.63
N SER A 188 -8.57 -13.70 36.46
CA SER A 188 -9.28 -12.44 36.21
C SER A 188 -10.80 -12.51 36.45
N ALA A 189 -11.33 -13.66 36.89
CA ALA A 189 -12.75 -13.83 37.14
C ALA A 189 -13.19 -13.02 38.37
N ARG A 190 -14.28 -12.26 38.23
CA ARG A 190 -14.92 -11.51 39.33
C ARG A 190 -16.04 -12.30 40.01
N ALA A 191 -16.44 -13.43 39.44
CA ALA A 191 -17.42 -14.35 40.00
C ALA A 191 -17.07 -15.77 39.58
N CYS A 192 -17.41 -16.75 40.42
CA CYS A 192 -17.19 -18.15 40.12
C CYS A 192 -18.10 -18.61 38.98
N ASN A 193 -17.54 -19.28 37.97
CA ASN A 193 -18.29 -19.83 36.84
C ASN A 193 -19.32 -20.89 37.24
N ALA A 194 -19.10 -21.58 38.36
CA ALA A 194 -20.01 -22.59 38.88
C ALA A 194 -21.05 -22.01 39.85
N CYS A 195 -20.61 -21.47 40.99
CA CYS A 195 -21.52 -21.08 42.09
C CYS A 195 -21.87 -19.59 42.11
N ARG A 196 -21.34 -18.79 41.18
CA ARG A 196 -21.54 -17.33 41.08
C ARG A 196 -21.11 -16.51 42.30
N ALA A 197 -20.48 -17.14 43.30
CA ALA A 197 -19.89 -16.43 44.42
C ALA A 197 -18.89 -15.36 43.92
N PRO A 198 -18.88 -14.16 44.51
CA PRO A 198 -17.96 -13.10 44.11
C PRO A 198 -16.52 -13.55 44.36
N LEU A 199 -15.64 -13.25 43.40
CA LEU A 199 -14.22 -13.54 43.47
C LEU A 199 -13.44 -12.24 43.38
N THR A 200 -12.35 -12.13 44.15
CA THR A 200 -11.41 -11.02 44.00
C THR A 200 -10.42 -11.37 42.89
N PRO A 201 -10.42 -10.65 41.75
CA PRO A 201 -9.52 -10.95 40.65
C PRO A 201 -8.08 -10.69 41.08
N ALA A 202 -7.21 -11.67 40.86
CA ALA A 202 -5.78 -11.55 41.17
C ALA A 202 -5.04 -10.73 40.10
N ALA A 203 -5.66 -10.50 38.95
CA ALA A 203 -5.07 -9.75 37.86
C ALA A 203 -6.15 -9.21 36.88
N PRO A 204 -5.86 -8.15 36.12
CA PRO A 204 -6.80 -7.59 35.16
C PRO A 204 -7.08 -8.58 34.01
N SER A 205 -8.31 -8.52 33.48
CA SER A 205 -8.72 -9.30 32.31
C SER A 205 -8.09 -8.75 31.03
N GLU A 206 -7.83 -9.61 30.04
CA GLU A 206 -7.30 -9.17 28.74
C GLU A 206 -8.23 -8.18 28.03
N VAL A 207 -9.55 -8.31 28.23
CA VAL A 207 -10.58 -7.39 27.69
C VAL A 207 -10.46 -5.99 28.32
N GLU A 208 -10.16 -5.92 29.61
CA GLU A 208 -9.94 -4.67 30.34
C GLU A 208 -8.62 -4.01 29.91
N LEU A 209 -7.55 -4.80 29.74
CA LEU A 209 -6.28 -4.33 29.18
C LEU A 209 -6.41 -3.84 27.73
N ALA A 210 -7.29 -4.46 26.95
CA ALA A 210 -7.60 -4.05 25.57
C ALA A 210 -8.56 -2.84 25.50
N GLY A 211 -9.08 -2.34 26.63
CA GLY A 211 -10.03 -1.22 26.65
C GLY A 211 -11.37 -1.52 25.95
N LEU A 212 -11.71 -2.79 25.76
CA LEU A 212 -12.90 -3.21 25.01
C LEU A 212 -14.14 -3.38 25.88
N ARG A 213 -14.01 -3.20 27.20
CA ARG A 213 -15.14 -3.32 28.12
C ARG A 213 -15.96 -2.04 28.10
N LYS A 214 -17.20 -2.12 27.62
CA LYS A 214 -18.21 -1.09 27.89
C LYS A 214 -18.57 -1.14 29.37
N GLU A 215 -18.43 -0.02 30.06
CA GLU A 215 -19.01 0.16 31.39
C GLU A 215 -20.53 0.01 31.24
N SER A 216 -21.09 -0.93 32.01
CA SER A 216 -22.52 -1.19 32.12
C SER A 216 -22.93 -1.05 33.57
#